data_AF-A0A7C2AEP4-F1
#
_entry.id   AF-A0A7C2AEP4-F1
#
_cell.length_a   1.000
_cell.length_b   1.000
_cell.length_c   1.000
_cell.angle_alpha   90.00
_cell.angle_beta   90.00
_cell.angle_gamma   90.00
#
_symmetry.space_group_name_H-M   'P 1'
#
loop_
_entity.id
_entity.type
_entity.pdbx_description
1 polymer ?
#
loop_
_entity_poly.entity_id
_entity_poly.type
_entity_poly.pdbx_seq_one_letter_code
_entity_poly.pdbx_strand_id
1 'polypeptide(L)' 'MKETYKNKVEMILALNDSPIHYMLFRRLEGVKKELNVKTPFNALRKWYELKPEFFNQNPSDFKNKLFTLE' A
#
# COMPACT_ATOMS: atom_id res chain seq x y z
N MET A 1 -9.02 20.13 6.11
CA MET A 1 -10.39 19.95 5.57
C MET A 1 -11.02 18.77 6.29
N LYS A 2 -12.26 18.89 6.78
CA LYS A 2 -13.07 17.70 7.12
C LYS A 2 -13.68 17.21 5.81
N GLU A 3 -13.38 15.99 5.41
CA GLU A 3 -14.08 15.36 4.30
C GLU A 3 -15.53 15.08 4.71
N THR A 4 -16.46 15.38 3.82
CA THR A 4 -17.89 15.12 4.01
C THR A 4 -18.34 14.13 2.94
N TYR A 5 -18.93 13.03 3.37
CA TYR A 5 -19.44 11.98 2.50
C TYR A 5 -20.97 12.02 2.46
N LYS A 6 -21.56 11.73 1.31
CA LYS A 6 -23.02 11.70 1.10
C LYS A 6 -23.66 10.47 1.74
N ASN A 7 -22.94 9.36 1.82
CA ASN A 7 -23.41 8.12 2.43
C ASN A 7 -22.25 7.23 2.91
N LYS A 8 -22.59 6.14 3.61
CA LYS A 8 -21.61 5.18 4.13
C LYS A 8 -20.79 4.49 3.03
N VAL A 9 -21.37 4.24 1.87
CA VAL A 9 -20.70 3.57 0.74
C VAL A 9 -19.58 4.44 0.20
N GLU A 10 -19.83 5.73 -0.03
CA GLU A 10 -18.82 6.71 -0.47
C GLU A 10 -17.68 6.84 0.54
N MET A 11 -18.01 6.85 1.84
CA MET A 11 -17.00 6.87 2.90
C MET A 11 -16.13 5.61 2.88
N ILE A 12 -16.73 4.42 2.71
CA ILE A 12 -15.99 3.15 2.65
C ILE A 12 -15.08 3.12 1.42
N LEU A 13 -15.55 3.58 0.26
CA LEU A 13 -14.74 3.66 -0.96
C LEU A 13 -13.55 4.60 -0.79
N ALA A 14 -13.75 5.79 -0.22
CA ALA A 14 -12.66 6.73 0.07
C ALA A 14 -11.66 6.18 1.10
N LEU A 15 -12.17 5.48 2.13
CA LEU A 15 -11.34 4.80 3.12
C LEU A 15 -10.52 3.67 2.51
N ASN A 16 -11.07 2.89 1.58
CA ASN A 16 -10.35 1.81 0.90
C ASN A 16 -9.29 2.36 -0.07
N ASP A 17 -9.56 3.48 -0.71
CA ASP A 17 -8.60 4.13 -1.62
C ASP A 17 -7.39 4.69 -0.88
N SER A 18 -7.55 5.16 0.36
CA SER A 18 -6.48 5.78 1.14
C SER A 18 -5.26 4.83 1.41
N PRO A 19 -5.42 3.60 1.91
CA PRO A 19 -4.33 2.64 2.06
C PRO A 19 -3.69 2.21 0.73
N ILE A 20 -4.52 2.01 -0.31
CA ILE A 20 -4.03 1.65 -1.66
C ILE A 20 -3.16 2.77 -2.20
N HIS A 21 -3.67 4.00 -2.11
CA HIS A 21 -2.96 5.19 -2.55
C HIS A 21 -1.66 5.40 -1.77
N TYR A 22 -1.68 5.19 -0.45
CA TYR A 22 -0.49 5.24 0.39
C TYR A 22 0.56 4.22 -0.07
N MET A 23 0.17 2.95 -0.20
CA MET A 23 1.09 1.87 -0.56
C MET A 23 1.75 2.07 -1.92
N LEU A 24 0.99 2.59 -2.89
CA LEU A 24 1.42 2.67 -4.29
C LEU A 24 2.08 4.01 -4.66
N PHE A 25 1.62 5.12 -4.09
CA PHE A 25 2.01 6.45 -4.55
C PHE A 25 2.71 7.31 -3.50
N ARG A 26 2.52 7.03 -2.20
CA ARG A 26 3.22 7.80 -1.16
C ARG A 26 4.72 7.60 -1.31
N ARG A 27 5.47 8.71 -1.40
CA ARG A 27 6.92 8.65 -1.37
C ARG A 27 7.42 8.47 0.06
N LEU A 28 8.30 7.49 0.25
CA LEU A 28 9.02 7.30 1.52
C LEU A 28 10.38 8.01 1.45
N GLU A 29 10.45 9.20 2.02
CA GLU A 29 11.69 9.99 1.99
C GLU A 29 12.74 9.49 2.99
N GLY A 30 12.32 8.95 4.14
CA GLY A 30 13.24 8.39 5.15
C GLY A 30 13.89 7.07 4.70
N VAL A 31 13.08 6.14 4.20
CA VAL A 31 13.51 4.77 3.80
C VAL A 31 14.34 4.77 2.50
N LYS A 32 14.30 5.88 1.74
CA LYS A 32 15.14 6.08 0.55
C LYS A 32 16.64 5.98 0.86
N LYS A 33 17.06 6.50 2.02
CA LYS A 33 18.48 6.52 2.40
C LYS A 33 19.02 5.13 2.73
N GLU A 34 18.17 4.24 3.22
CA GLU A 34 18.57 2.90 3.67
C GLU A 34 18.34 1.83 2.59
N LEU A 35 17.18 1.83 1.93
CA LEU A 35 16.80 0.76 0.99
C LEU A 35 16.72 1.22 -0.47
N ASN A 36 16.89 2.52 -0.75
CA ASN A 36 16.74 3.14 -2.07
C ASN A 36 15.41 2.77 -2.75
N VAL A 37 14.32 2.77 -1.97
CA VAL A 37 12.96 2.47 -2.44
C VAL A 37 12.11 3.73 -2.45
N LYS A 38 11.27 3.87 -3.48
CA LYS A 38 10.45 5.07 -3.68
C LYS A 38 9.12 5.05 -2.93
N THR A 39 8.51 3.88 -2.74
CA THR A 39 7.14 3.71 -2.22
C THR A 39 7.09 2.59 -1.17
N PRO A 40 6.09 2.56 -0.29
CA PRO A 40 5.91 1.47 0.68
C PRO A 40 5.84 0.10 0.00
N PHE A 41 5.13 -0.01 -1.13
CA PHE A 41 5.07 -1.27 -1.89
C PHE A 41 6.46 -1.73 -2.40
N ASN A 42 7.32 -0.80 -2.82
CA ASN A 42 8.69 -1.14 -3.23
C ASN A 42 9.55 -1.60 -2.03
N ALA A 43 9.32 -1.03 -0.83
CA ALA A 43 9.96 -1.51 0.39
C ALA A 43 9.52 -2.93 0.73
N LEU A 44 8.22 -3.22 0.67
CA LEU A 44 7.65 -4.56 0.88
C LEU A 44 8.28 -5.59 -0.08
N ARG A 45 8.38 -5.24 -1.37
CA ARG A 45 9.04 -6.08 -2.37
C ARG A 45 10.49 -6.39 -2.01
N LYS A 46 11.28 -5.37 -1.64
CA LYS A 46 12.68 -5.59 -1.24
C LYS A 46 12.80 -6.46 0.00
N TRP A 47 11.93 -6.28 0.98
CA TRP A 47 11.93 -7.12 2.17
C TRP A 47 11.59 -8.58 1.84
N TYR A 48 10.63 -8.80 0.94
CA TYR A 48 10.31 -10.13 0.44
C TYR A 48 11.49 -10.77 -0.32
N GLU A 49 12.22 -9.99 -1.12
CA GLU A 49 13.44 -10.46 -1.80
C GLU A 49 14.54 -10.86 -0.81
N LEU A 50 14.65 -10.17 0.33
CA LEU A 50 15.65 -10.46 1.38
C LEU A 50 15.27 -11.65 2.27
N LYS A 51 13.99 -11.73 2.64
CA LYS A 51 13.47 -12.65 3.65
C LYS A 51 12.05 -13.13 3.30
N PRO A 52 11.89 -13.92 2.22
CA PRO A 52 10.57 -14.37 1.78
C PRO A 52 9.86 -15.23 2.84
N GLU A 53 10.61 -15.90 3.71
CA GLU A 53 10.09 -16.75 4.78
C GLU A 53 9.24 -16.00 5.82
N PHE A 54 9.37 -14.68 5.92
CA PHE A 54 8.55 -13.86 6.81
C PHE A 54 7.16 -13.53 6.23
N PHE A 55 6.90 -13.89 4.98
CA PHE A 55 5.69 -13.52 4.28
C PHE A 55 4.87 -14.74 3.89
N ASN A 56 3.59 -14.68 4.20
CA ASN A 56 2.64 -15.75 3.86
C ASN A 56 2.12 -15.67 2.42
N GLN A 57 2.47 -14.62 1.67
CA GLN A 57 2.04 -14.42 0.28
C GLN A 57 3.04 -13.56 -0.49
N ASN A 58 3.05 -13.72 -1.82
CA ASN A 58 3.86 -12.89 -2.70
C ASN A 58 3.34 -11.44 -2.72
N PRO A 59 4.21 -10.42 -2.68
CA PRO A 59 3.82 -9.02 -2.81
C PRO A 59 3.00 -8.70 -4.06
N SER A 60 3.23 -9.39 -5.18
CA SER A 60 2.47 -9.21 -6.42
C SER A 60 1.03 -9.70 -6.27
N ASP A 61 0.83 -10.85 -5.63
CA ASP A 61 -0.51 -11.38 -5.35
C ASP A 61 -1.25 -10.47 -4.37
N PHE A 62 -0.55 -9.97 -3.35
CA PHE A 62 -1.07 -8.96 -2.44
C PHE A 62 -1.49 -7.68 -3.17
N LYS A 63 -0.70 -7.22 -4.15
CA LYS A 63 -1.04 -6.04 -4.96
C LYS A 63 -2.34 -6.24 -5.74
N ASN A 64 -2.54 -7.42 -6.32
CA ASN A 64 -3.77 -7.73 -7.04
C ASN A 64 -4.97 -7.79 -6.09
N LYS A 65 -4.80 -8.33 -4.87
CA LYS A 65 -5.82 -8.28 -3.82
C LYS A 65 -6.17 -6.85 -3.40
N LEU A 66 -5.18 -5.95 -3.32
CA LEU A 66 -5.43 -4.54 -2.99
C LEU A 66 -6.37 -3.87 -4.01
N PHE A 67 -6.26 -4.17 -5.30
CA PHE A 67 -7.14 -3.59 -6.33
C PHE A 67 -8.51 -4.27 -6.45
N THR A 68 -8.69 -5.42 -5.81
CA THR A 68 -9.93 -6.21 -5.86
C THR A 68 -10.69 -6.20 -4.53
N LEU A 69 -10.28 -5.32 -3.61
CA LEU A 69 -11.07 -4.98 -2.42
C LEU A 69 -12.33 -4.24 -2.86
N GLU A 70 -13.37 -5.02 -3.19
CA GLU A 70 -14.77 -4.57 -3.30
C GLU A 70 -15.37 -4.27 -1.92
#